data_AF-A0A1B8DX16-F1
#
_entry.id   AF-A0A1B8DX16-F1
#
_cell.length_a   1.000
_cell.length_b   1.000
_cell.length_c   1.000
_cell.angle_alpha   90.00
_cell.angle_beta   90.00
_cell.angle_gamma   90.00
#
_symmetry.space_group_name_H-M   'P 1'
#
loop_
_entity.id
_entity.type
_entity.pdbx_description
1 polymer ?
#
loop_
_entity_poly.entity_id
_entity_poly.type
_entity_poly.pdbx_seq_one_letter_code
_entity_poly.pdbx_strand_id
1 'polypeptide(L)'
;MADSAQQAVADGGAAPEIRKQKKKKVLLMGKSGSGKSSMRSIIFSNYVARDTRRLGATIDVDLSHVKFLGNLTLNLWDCGGDLLTYRSIISALSQFSPTSSVYILIHKMDLVAPAQREASYNDRIAAIRTKSDVFDPVPFATSIWDQSLYKAWAEIIHDLVPNLSSIERHLATLGNLIEAEEVLLFERSSFLVVSHWCSSIGSSNPTTDRFERLSNIIKNFKQSTSRYTGTPKSAEQFVLLELKLSRFCMFVVKFSTNTYLAVVLPPGEERFNAALENAMQARKEFESLDSPARRGPDRGVSGPSE
;
A
#
# COMPACT_ATOMS: atom_id res chain seq x y z
N MET A 1 21.05 67.02 -22.79
CA MET A 1 22.38 66.39 -22.65
C MET A 1 22.67 66.34 -21.17
N ALA A 2 22.90 65.25 -20.47
CA ALA A 2 22.87 63.80 -20.64
C ALA A 2 22.72 63.29 -19.18
N ASP A 3 21.76 62.44 -18.83
CA ASP A 3 21.78 60.98 -18.93
C ASP A 3 23.03 60.32 -18.31
N SER A 4 22.86 59.72 -17.12
CA SER A 4 23.53 58.47 -16.74
C SER A 4 22.99 57.94 -15.40
N ALA A 5 22.36 56.78 -15.49
CA ALA A 5 21.80 55.95 -14.43
C ALA A 5 22.88 55.32 -13.53
N GLN A 6 22.51 55.01 -12.28
CA GLN A 6 23.19 54.00 -11.47
C GLN A 6 22.18 53.10 -10.76
N GLN A 7 22.34 51.81 -11.02
CA GLN A 7 21.49 50.68 -10.66
C GLN A 7 21.36 50.46 -9.15
N ALA A 8 20.12 50.36 -8.67
CA ALA A 8 19.81 49.71 -7.41
C ALA A 8 19.84 48.19 -7.61
N VAL A 9 20.75 47.51 -6.92
CA VAL A 9 20.81 46.05 -6.86
C VAL A 9 19.64 45.60 -5.97
N ALA A 10 18.60 45.04 -6.59
CA ALA A 10 17.53 44.37 -5.88
C ALA A 10 18.04 43.00 -5.42
N ASP A 11 18.37 42.89 -4.13
CA ASP A 11 18.67 41.63 -3.49
C ASP A 11 17.36 40.83 -3.34
N GLY A 12 17.14 39.93 -4.30
CA GLY A 12 15.99 39.03 -4.35
C GLY A 12 16.14 37.94 -3.30
N GLY A 13 15.77 38.24 -2.05
CA GLY A 13 15.59 37.25 -1.00
C GLY A 13 14.52 36.23 -1.41
N ALA A 14 14.96 35.08 -1.91
CA ALA A 14 14.10 33.99 -2.32
C ALA A 14 13.27 33.50 -1.13
N ALA A 15 11.94 33.53 -1.27
CA ALA A 15 11.01 32.91 -0.34
C ALA A 15 11.38 31.43 -0.12
N PRO A 16 11.23 30.89 1.11
CA PRO A 16 11.55 29.49 1.36
C PRO A 16 10.67 28.60 0.50
N GLU A 17 11.31 27.85 -0.40
CA GLU A 17 10.66 27.00 -1.38
C GLU A 17 9.87 25.89 -0.64
N ILE A 18 8.54 26.00 -0.67
CA ILE A 18 7.62 25.01 -0.09
C ILE A 18 7.85 23.68 -0.84
N ARG A 19 8.59 22.74 -0.24
CA ARG A 19 8.71 21.37 -0.76
C ARG A 19 7.34 20.67 -0.71
N LYS A 20 6.54 20.85 -1.76
CA LYS A 20 5.33 20.05 -2.00
C LYS A 20 5.73 18.58 -2.02
N GLN A 21 5.08 17.77 -1.18
CA GLN A 21 5.29 16.33 -1.15
C GLN A 21 4.98 15.78 -2.56
N LYS A 22 5.96 15.13 -3.20
CA LYS A 22 5.82 14.65 -4.58
C LYS A 22 4.73 13.57 -4.63
N LYS A 23 3.65 13.85 -5.37
CA LYS A 23 2.64 12.82 -5.69
C LYS A 23 3.33 11.69 -6.45
N LYS A 24 3.21 10.46 -5.97
CA LYS A 24 3.68 9.27 -6.70
C LYS A 24 2.68 8.95 -7.82
N LYS A 25 3.15 8.36 -8.92
CA LYS A 25 2.31 7.95 -10.05
C LYS A 25 2.51 6.45 -10.27
N VAL A 26 1.44 5.68 -10.44
CA VAL A 26 1.50 4.21 -10.61
C VAL A 26 0.76 3.81 -11.87
N LEU A 27 1.49 3.50 -12.93
CA LEU A 27 0.92 3.11 -14.22
C LEU A 27 0.48 1.62 -14.19
N LEU A 28 -0.73 1.29 -14.65
CA LEU A 28 -1.24 -0.09 -14.69
C LEU A 28 -1.60 -0.51 -16.12
N MET A 29 -0.59 -0.88 -16.90
CA MET A 29 -0.74 -1.16 -18.33
C MET A 29 -0.87 -2.65 -18.65
N GLY A 30 -1.48 -2.99 -19.78
CA GLY A 30 -1.56 -4.36 -20.30
C GLY A 30 -2.77 -4.61 -21.19
N LYS A 31 -2.77 -5.73 -21.93
CA LYS A 31 -3.80 -6.07 -22.94
C LYS A 31 -5.24 -5.90 -22.43
N SER A 32 -6.14 -5.54 -23.34
CA SER A 32 -7.57 -5.57 -23.03
C SER A 32 -7.97 -6.96 -22.52
N GLY A 33 -8.82 -7.00 -21.49
CA GLY A 33 -9.24 -8.24 -20.84
C GLY A 33 -8.19 -8.89 -19.92
N SER A 34 -7.00 -8.30 -19.71
CA SER A 34 -6.00 -8.87 -18.79
C SER A 34 -6.39 -8.81 -17.31
N GLY A 35 -7.44 -8.07 -16.94
CA GLY A 35 -7.96 -8.00 -15.57
C GLY A 35 -7.55 -6.75 -14.77
N LYS A 36 -7.04 -5.70 -15.43
CA LYS A 36 -6.52 -4.48 -14.78
C LYS A 36 -7.56 -3.76 -13.93
N SER A 37 -8.72 -3.49 -14.50
CA SER A 37 -9.83 -2.86 -13.78
C SER A 37 -10.36 -3.76 -12.66
N SER A 38 -10.40 -5.09 -12.87
CA SER A 38 -10.77 -6.06 -11.83
C SER A 38 -9.82 -5.99 -10.62
N MET A 39 -8.50 -5.97 -10.87
CA MET A 39 -7.49 -5.83 -9.81
C MET A 39 -7.67 -4.52 -9.03
N ARG A 40 -7.82 -3.40 -9.75
CA ARG A 40 -8.04 -2.08 -9.15
C ARG A 40 -9.28 -2.07 -8.25
N SER A 41 -10.40 -2.59 -8.74
CA SER A 41 -11.66 -2.57 -8.01
C SER A 41 -11.65 -3.44 -6.75
N ILE A 42 -10.95 -4.59 -6.78
CA ILE A 42 -10.84 -5.47 -5.60
C ILE A 42 -10.03 -4.79 -4.50
N ILE A 43 -8.84 -4.27 -4.86
CA ILE A 43 -7.93 -3.66 -3.88
C ILE A 43 -8.50 -2.34 -3.36
N PHE A 44 -8.88 -1.42 -4.25
CA PHE A 44 -9.17 -0.04 -3.89
C PHE A 44 -10.66 0.33 -3.85
N SER A 45 -11.56 -0.52 -4.35
CA SER A 45 -13.00 -0.22 -4.41
C SER A 45 -13.88 -1.24 -3.70
N ASN A 46 -13.28 -2.15 -2.92
CA ASN A 46 -14.01 -3.17 -2.15
C ASN A 46 -14.94 -4.05 -3.01
N TYR A 47 -14.52 -4.39 -4.23
CA TYR A 47 -15.21 -5.40 -5.03
C TYR A 47 -14.86 -6.80 -4.56
N VAL A 48 -15.83 -7.72 -4.65
CA VAL A 48 -15.57 -9.16 -4.63
C VAL A 48 -15.10 -9.56 -6.03
N ALA A 49 -14.24 -10.57 -6.13
CA ALA A 49 -13.84 -11.17 -7.41
C ALA A 49 -15.03 -11.42 -8.36
N ARG A 50 -16.14 -11.94 -7.83
CA ARG A 50 -17.38 -12.21 -8.60
C ARG A 50 -18.03 -10.96 -9.18
N ASP A 51 -17.97 -9.84 -8.46
CA ASP A 51 -18.58 -8.57 -8.88
C ASP A 51 -17.83 -7.98 -10.09
N THR A 52 -16.54 -8.34 -10.27
CA THR A 52 -15.72 -7.83 -11.38
C THR A 52 -16.18 -8.29 -12.76
N ARG A 53 -17.01 -9.35 -12.85
CA ARG A 53 -17.63 -9.81 -14.10
C ARG A 53 -18.57 -8.78 -14.73
N ARG A 54 -19.07 -7.84 -13.93
CA ARG A 54 -19.96 -6.76 -14.38
C ARG A 54 -19.21 -5.54 -14.90
N LEU A 55 -17.89 -5.52 -14.77
CA LEU A 55 -17.07 -4.42 -15.28
C LEU A 55 -17.04 -4.50 -16.81
N GLY A 56 -17.46 -3.41 -17.46
CA GLY A 56 -17.32 -3.25 -18.90
C GLY A 56 -15.86 -3.04 -19.33
N ALA A 57 -15.62 -3.02 -20.64
CA ALA A 57 -14.33 -2.64 -21.17
C ALA A 57 -14.00 -1.19 -20.81
N THR A 58 -12.77 -0.93 -20.37
CA THR A 58 -12.30 0.45 -20.14
C THR A 58 -12.14 1.15 -21.48
N ILE A 59 -12.82 2.28 -21.63
CA ILE A 59 -12.69 3.16 -22.78
C ILE A 59 -11.64 4.21 -22.41
N ASP A 60 -10.57 4.30 -23.20
CA ASP A 60 -9.46 5.23 -23.00
C ASP A 60 -8.78 5.06 -21.61
N VAL A 61 -8.34 6.15 -20.96
CA VAL A 61 -7.62 6.13 -19.68
C VAL A 61 -8.56 6.42 -18.50
N ASP A 62 -8.78 5.43 -17.63
CA ASP A 62 -9.53 5.60 -16.36
C ASP A 62 -8.61 6.11 -15.23
N LEU A 63 -8.68 7.42 -14.95
CA LEU A 63 -7.95 8.07 -13.87
C LEU A 63 -8.67 7.89 -12.52
N SER A 64 -8.22 6.92 -11.75
CA SER A 64 -8.68 6.77 -10.36
C SER A 64 -7.76 7.51 -9.40
N HIS A 65 -8.31 8.37 -8.54
CA HIS A 65 -7.59 8.99 -7.43
C HIS A 65 -7.87 8.25 -6.12
N VAL A 66 -6.98 7.34 -5.76
CA VAL A 66 -7.06 6.65 -4.46
C VAL A 66 -6.16 7.37 -3.48
N LYS A 67 -6.70 7.73 -2.30
CA LYS A 67 -5.89 8.18 -1.16
C LYS A 67 -5.47 6.96 -0.36
N PHE A 68 -4.20 6.61 -0.42
CA PHE A 68 -3.59 5.59 0.43
C PHE A 68 -2.81 6.28 1.56
N LEU A 69 -2.98 5.84 2.81
CA LEU A 69 -2.46 6.52 4.02
C LEU A 69 -2.77 8.04 4.04
N GLY A 70 -3.92 8.46 3.51
CA GLY A 70 -4.37 9.86 3.51
C GLY A 70 -3.75 10.79 2.47
N ASN A 71 -2.54 10.53 1.94
CA ASN A 71 -1.81 11.46 1.06
C ASN A 71 -1.25 10.85 -0.24
N LEU A 72 -1.10 9.53 -0.34
CA LEU A 72 -0.58 8.89 -1.54
C LEU A 72 -1.69 8.84 -2.59
N THR A 73 -1.56 9.66 -3.64
CA THR A 73 -2.47 9.65 -4.80
C THR A 73 -1.94 8.65 -5.82
N LEU A 74 -2.57 7.48 -5.95
CA LEU A 74 -2.22 6.52 -6.99
C LEU A 74 -2.96 6.88 -8.27
N ASN A 75 -2.27 7.27 -9.34
CA ASN A 75 -2.90 7.46 -10.65
C ASN A 75 -2.71 6.19 -11.48
N LEU A 76 -3.70 5.29 -11.47
CA LEU A 76 -3.70 4.09 -12.31
C LEU A 76 -4.05 4.45 -13.75
N TRP A 77 -3.29 3.94 -14.72
CA TRP A 77 -3.52 4.15 -16.15
C TRP A 77 -3.74 2.80 -16.84
N ASP A 78 -5.00 2.46 -17.11
CA ASP A 78 -5.43 1.23 -17.77
C ASP A 78 -5.22 1.34 -19.29
N CYS A 79 -4.02 1.02 -19.79
CA CYS A 79 -3.74 1.06 -21.23
C CYS A 79 -3.77 -0.36 -21.84
N GLY A 80 -4.64 -0.61 -22.82
CA GLY A 80 -4.65 -1.84 -23.61
C GLY A 80 -3.39 -2.00 -24.47
N GLY A 81 -2.68 -3.14 -24.40
CA GLY A 81 -1.54 -3.39 -25.29
C GLY A 81 -1.02 -4.85 -25.32
N ASP A 82 -0.46 -5.26 -26.45
CA ASP A 82 0.20 -6.57 -26.64
C ASP A 82 1.70 -6.50 -26.24
N LEU A 83 2.45 -7.59 -26.35
CA LEU A 83 3.91 -7.65 -26.07
C LEU A 83 4.74 -6.64 -26.91
N LEU A 84 4.24 -6.23 -28.07
CA LEU A 84 4.85 -5.15 -28.87
C LEU A 84 4.72 -3.79 -28.18
N THR A 85 3.59 -3.56 -27.51
CA THR A 85 3.37 -2.36 -26.69
C THR A 85 4.31 -2.32 -25.49
N TYR A 86 4.69 -3.48 -24.93
CA TYR A 86 5.62 -3.53 -23.79
C TYR A 86 6.99 -2.92 -24.10
N ARG A 87 7.59 -3.24 -25.27
CA ARG A 87 8.88 -2.65 -25.68
C ARG A 87 8.78 -1.12 -25.82
N SER A 88 7.70 -0.62 -26.40
CA SER A 88 7.46 0.82 -26.52
C SER A 88 7.31 1.49 -25.15
N ILE A 89 6.64 0.83 -24.19
CA ILE A 89 6.51 1.33 -22.81
C ILE A 89 7.87 1.40 -22.13
N ILE A 90 8.67 0.33 -22.22
CA ILE A 90 10.01 0.29 -21.62
C ILE A 90 10.93 1.35 -22.22
N SER A 91 10.91 1.51 -23.56
CA SER A 91 11.67 2.56 -24.24
C SER A 91 11.25 3.97 -23.78
N ALA A 92 9.95 4.22 -23.65
CA ALA A 92 9.44 5.49 -23.13
C ALA A 92 9.82 5.71 -21.66
N LEU A 93 9.75 4.68 -20.82
CA LEU A 93 10.19 4.76 -19.42
C LEU A 93 11.67 5.05 -19.32
N SER A 94 12.51 4.40 -20.14
CA SER A 94 13.95 4.65 -20.15
C SER A 94 14.28 6.11 -20.53
N GLN A 95 13.50 6.71 -21.43
CA GLN A 95 13.72 8.09 -21.89
C GLN A 95 13.18 9.13 -20.90
N PHE A 96 11.96 8.95 -20.39
CA PHE A 96 11.26 9.97 -19.62
C PHE A 96 11.26 9.74 -18.11
N SER A 97 11.52 8.53 -17.63
CA SER A 97 11.46 8.18 -16.20
C SER A 97 12.36 6.97 -15.86
N PRO A 98 13.69 7.09 -16.04
CA PRO A 98 14.63 5.96 -15.92
C PRO A 98 14.74 5.39 -14.50
N THR A 99 14.32 6.14 -13.48
CA THR A 99 14.34 5.72 -12.07
C THR A 99 13.06 5.01 -11.62
N SER A 100 12.18 4.65 -12.56
CA SER A 100 10.90 4.00 -12.22
C SER A 100 11.09 2.53 -11.85
N SER A 101 10.48 2.10 -10.75
CA SER A 101 10.33 0.68 -10.43
C SER A 101 9.32 0.03 -11.40
N VAL A 102 9.68 -1.13 -11.94
CA VAL A 102 8.82 -1.89 -12.88
C VAL A 102 8.39 -3.18 -12.21
N TYR A 103 7.07 -3.38 -12.09
CA TYR A 103 6.47 -4.61 -11.57
C TYR A 103 5.64 -5.28 -12.65
N ILE A 104 5.63 -6.61 -12.65
CA ILE A 104 5.01 -7.40 -13.70
C ILE A 104 4.10 -8.45 -13.09
N LEU A 105 2.82 -8.35 -13.41
CA LEU A 105 1.80 -9.26 -12.90
C LEU A 105 1.45 -10.28 -13.98
N ILE A 106 1.91 -11.52 -13.81
CA ILE A 106 1.39 -12.66 -14.57
C ILE A 106 0.05 -13.01 -13.95
N HIS A 107 -1.01 -12.47 -14.54
CA HIS A 107 -2.36 -12.52 -13.98
C HIS A 107 -3.19 -13.70 -14.49
N LYS A 108 -4.28 -14.01 -13.78
CA LYS A 108 -5.21 -15.12 -14.03
C LYS A 108 -4.56 -16.50 -13.88
N MET A 109 -3.63 -16.65 -12.94
CA MET A 109 -2.94 -17.91 -12.69
C MET A 109 -3.86 -19.01 -12.15
N ASP A 110 -5.08 -18.65 -11.72
CA ASP A 110 -6.16 -19.58 -11.40
C ASP A 110 -6.60 -20.43 -12.61
N LEU A 111 -6.46 -19.91 -13.83
CA LEU A 111 -6.82 -20.62 -15.06
C LEU A 111 -5.74 -21.60 -15.52
N VAL A 112 -4.53 -21.52 -14.96
CA VAL A 112 -3.42 -22.41 -15.29
C VAL A 112 -3.46 -23.62 -14.35
N ALA A 113 -3.37 -24.82 -14.91
CA ALA A 113 -3.34 -26.05 -14.15
C ALA A 113 -2.15 -26.06 -13.17
N PRO A 114 -2.33 -26.49 -11.90
CA PRO A 114 -1.28 -26.42 -10.88
C PRO A 114 0.08 -26.96 -11.32
N ALA A 115 0.11 -28.10 -12.01
CA ALA A 115 1.33 -28.74 -12.50
C ALA A 115 2.10 -27.92 -13.56
N GLN A 116 1.44 -27.00 -14.26
CA GLN A 116 2.02 -26.18 -15.33
C GLN A 116 2.28 -24.74 -14.90
N ARG A 117 1.86 -24.33 -13.69
CA ARG A 117 1.96 -22.94 -13.23
C ARG A 117 3.39 -22.44 -13.20
N GLU A 118 4.29 -23.22 -12.63
CA GLU A 118 5.70 -22.85 -12.49
C GLU A 118 6.39 -22.72 -13.85
N ALA A 119 6.21 -23.71 -14.73
CA ALA A 119 6.75 -23.67 -16.09
C ALA A 119 6.22 -22.45 -16.87
N SER A 120 4.89 -22.25 -16.90
CA SER A 120 4.31 -21.10 -17.61
C SER A 120 4.73 -19.76 -17.01
N TYR A 121 4.95 -19.69 -15.70
CA TYR A 121 5.43 -18.49 -15.02
C TYR A 121 6.87 -18.17 -15.43
N ASN A 122 7.77 -19.15 -15.36
CA ASN A 122 9.18 -19.00 -15.70
C ASN A 122 9.37 -18.62 -17.18
N ASP A 123 8.65 -19.29 -18.10
CA ASP A 123 8.72 -19.01 -19.54
C ASP A 123 8.32 -17.56 -19.85
N ARG A 124 7.24 -17.08 -19.22
CA ARG A 124 6.76 -15.70 -19.40
C ARG A 124 7.74 -14.69 -18.84
N ILE A 125 8.35 -14.96 -17.68
CA ILE A 125 9.35 -14.06 -17.08
C ILE A 125 10.61 -13.98 -17.94
N ALA A 126 11.11 -15.11 -18.42
CA ALA A 126 12.28 -15.15 -19.29
C ALA A 126 12.05 -14.32 -20.56
N ALA A 127 10.88 -14.46 -21.19
CA ALA A 127 10.51 -13.70 -22.37
C ALA A 127 10.40 -12.19 -22.10
N ILE A 128 9.98 -11.80 -20.90
CA ILE A 128 9.81 -10.40 -20.51
C ILE A 128 11.15 -9.76 -20.14
N ARG A 129 11.97 -10.42 -19.30
CA ARG A 129 13.30 -9.93 -18.91
C ARG A 129 14.19 -9.67 -20.11
N THR A 130 14.13 -10.55 -21.12
CA THR A 130 14.84 -10.36 -22.40
C THR A 130 14.43 -9.08 -23.14
N LYS A 131 13.27 -8.51 -22.82
CA LYS A 131 12.68 -7.31 -23.46
C LYS A 131 12.67 -6.08 -22.53
N SER A 132 13.18 -6.19 -21.31
CA SER A 132 13.13 -5.13 -20.28
C SER A 132 14.29 -4.13 -20.34
N ASP A 133 15.25 -4.35 -21.24
CA ASP A 133 16.40 -3.46 -21.49
C ASP A 133 17.16 -3.12 -20.20
N VAL A 134 17.16 -1.86 -19.77
CA VAL A 134 17.86 -1.36 -18.57
C VAL A 134 17.10 -1.62 -17.25
N PHE A 135 15.83 -2.01 -17.30
CA PHE A 135 15.03 -2.25 -16.11
C PHE A 135 15.11 -3.71 -15.67
N ASP A 136 15.20 -3.94 -14.36
CA ASP A 136 15.01 -5.25 -13.75
C ASP A 136 13.59 -5.37 -13.16
N PRO A 137 12.64 -5.97 -13.89
CA PRO A 137 11.27 -6.03 -13.43
C PRO A 137 11.08 -7.08 -12.32
N VAL A 138 10.28 -6.71 -11.30
CA VAL A 138 9.88 -7.62 -10.23
C VAL A 138 8.60 -8.37 -10.64
N PRO A 139 8.64 -9.70 -10.82
CA PRO A 139 7.49 -10.47 -11.29
C PRO A 139 6.64 -11.01 -10.13
N PHE A 140 5.33 -11.09 -10.35
CA PHE A 140 4.37 -11.74 -9.46
C PHE A 140 3.39 -12.62 -10.24
N ALA A 141 3.15 -13.82 -9.75
CA ALA A 141 2.02 -14.65 -10.16
C ALA A 141 0.78 -14.19 -9.39
N THR A 142 -0.29 -13.77 -10.08
CA THR A 142 -1.47 -13.19 -9.42
C THR A 142 -2.80 -13.78 -9.90
N SER A 143 -3.77 -13.79 -8.99
CA SER A 143 -5.17 -14.15 -9.24
C SER A 143 -6.09 -13.31 -8.38
N ILE A 144 -7.26 -12.96 -8.91
CA ILE A 144 -8.32 -12.29 -8.13
C ILE A 144 -9.02 -13.23 -7.14
N TRP A 145 -8.76 -14.53 -7.21
CA TRP A 145 -9.44 -15.56 -6.44
C TRP A 145 -8.66 -16.01 -5.20
N ASP A 146 -7.46 -15.47 -4.99
CA ASP A 146 -6.60 -15.82 -3.87
C ASP A 146 -5.83 -14.59 -3.35
N GLN A 147 -4.97 -14.83 -2.34
CA GLN A 147 -4.18 -13.81 -1.65
C GLN A 147 -3.01 -13.24 -2.47
N SER A 148 -2.66 -13.85 -3.60
CA SER A 148 -1.49 -13.44 -4.39
C SER A 148 -1.61 -12.01 -4.93
N LEU A 149 -2.82 -11.54 -5.21
CA LEU A 149 -3.06 -10.16 -5.60
C LEU A 149 -2.74 -9.18 -4.47
N TYR A 150 -3.09 -9.53 -3.24
CA TYR A 150 -2.78 -8.70 -2.07
C TYR A 150 -1.27 -8.63 -1.84
N LYS A 151 -0.55 -9.75 -2.03
CA LYS A 151 0.92 -9.79 -1.98
C LYS A 151 1.57 -8.86 -2.97
N ALA A 152 1.21 -8.99 -4.25
CA ALA A 152 1.77 -8.12 -5.29
C ALA A 152 1.51 -6.64 -5.00
N TRP A 153 0.29 -6.27 -4.58
CA TRP A 153 -0.03 -4.88 -4.28
C TRP A 153 0.58 -4.38 -2.96
N ALA A 154 0.76 -5.23 -1.95
CA ALA A 154 1.46 -4.84 -0.73
C ALA A 154 2.90 -4.43 -1.06
N GLU A 155 3.62 -5.25 -1.83
CA GLU A 155 5.00 -4.96 -2.29
C GLU A 155 5.06 -3.68 -3.15
N ILE A 156 4.17 -3.54 -4.14
CA ILE A 156 4.12 -2.34 -4.99
C ILE A 156 3.90 -1.06 -4.17
N ILE A 157 3.05 -1.14 -3.14
CA ILE A 157 2.71 0.01 -2.31
C ILE A 157 3.78 0.28 -1.26
N HIS A 158 4.42 -0.75 -0.72
CA HIS A 158 5.49 -0.65 0.28
C HIS A 158 6.58 0.35 -0.15
N ASP A 159 7.02 0.25 -1.41
CA ASP A 159 8.02 1.16 -2.01
C ASP A 159 7.54 2.63 -2.16
N LEU A 160 6.24 2.86 -1.97
CA LEU A 160 5.61 4.18 -2.07
C LEU A 160 5.27 4.78 -0.69
N VAL A 161 5.34 4.00 0.39
CA VAL A 161 5.01 4.45 1.74
C VAL A 161 6.06 5.44 2.24
N PRO A 162 5.70 6.69 2.57
CA PRO A 162 6.62 7.63 3.18
C PRO A 162 6.92 7.22 4.63
N ASN A 163 8.12 7.53 5.13
CA ASN A 163 8.54 7.29 6.52
C ASN A 163 8.47 5.81 6.95
N LEU A 164 8.51 4.86 6.01
CA LEU A 164 8.42 3.43 6.27
C LEU A 164 9.40 2.96 7.36
N SER A 165 10.66 3.40 7.31
CA SER A 165 11.67 3.05 8.33
C SER A 165 11.30 3.50 9.74
N SER A 166 10.60 4.62 9.88
CA SER A 166 10.10 5.08 11.18
C SER A 166 8.91 4.24 11.66
N ILE A 167 8.02 3.83 10.74
CA ILE A 167 6.90 2.94 11.04
C ILE A 167 7.45 1.60 11.52
N GLU A 168 8.39 1.00 10.81
CA GLU A 168 9.04 -0.28 11.17
C GLU A 168 9.68 -0.22 12.55
N ARG A 169 10.42 0.85 12.84
CA ARG A 169 11.04 1.06 14.15
C ARG A 169 9.98 1.16 15.26
N HIS A 170 8.89 1.89 15.04
CA HIS A 170 7.83 2.01 16.03
C HIS A 170 7.07 0.68 16.23
N LEU A 171 6.81 -0.07 15.16
CA LEU A 171 6.23 -1.42 15.24
C LEU A 171 7.13 -2.37 16.01
N ALA A 172 8.45 -2.31 15.79
CA ALA A 172 9.41 -3.12 16.53
C ALA A 172 9.43 -2.77 18.02
N THR A 173 9.46 -1.49 18.38
CA THR A 173 9.36 -1.07 19.78
C THR A 173 8.06 -1.56 20.42
N LEU A 174 6.92 -1.34 19.74
CA LEU A 174 5.62 -1.76 20.25
C LEU A 174 5.55 -3.28 20.43
N GLY A 175 5.97 -4.05 19.42
CA GLY A 175 5.93 -5.51 19.44
C GLY A 175 6.75 -6.11 20.58
N ASN A 176 7.92 -5.53 20.87
CA ASN A 176 8.73 -5.94 22.03
C ASN A 176 8.05 -5.56 23.36
N LEU A 177 7.47 -4.37 23.49
CA LEU A 177 6.84 -3.90 24.72
C LEU A 177 5.58 -4.68 25.11
N ILE A 178 4.80 -5.13 24.12
CA ILE A 178 3.58 -5.90 24.34
C ILE A 178 3.81 -7.42 24.29
N GLU A 179 5.07 -7.86 24.18
CA GLU A 179 5.45 -9.27 24.03
C GLU A 179 4.70 -9.99 22.90
N ALA A 180 4.48 -9.30 21.78
CA ALA A 180 3.78 -9.88 20.64
C ALA A 180 4.65 -10.92 19.92
N GLU A 181 3.99 -11.92 19.34
CA GLU A 181 4.63 -12.81 18.38
C GLU A 181 4.74 -12.12 17.02
N GLU A 182 3.70 -11.40 16.61
CA GLU A 182 3.60 -10.67 15.34
C GLU A 182 2.79 -9.37 15.52
N VAL A 183 3.21 -8.31 14.84
CA VAL A 183 2.49 -7.03 14.76
C VAL A 183 2.40 -6.60 13.30
N LEU A 184 1.19 -6.29 12.84
CA LEU A 184 0.90 -5.96 11.45
C LEU A 184 0.15 -4.63 11.39
N LEU A 185 0.65 -3.71 10.56
CA LEU A 185 -0.03 -2.45 10.26
C LEU A 185 -0.69 -2.55 8.89
N PHE A 186 -2.01 -2.36 8.83
CA PHE A 186 -2.80 -2.41 7.61
C PHE A 186 -3.33 -1.03 7.23
N GLU A 187 -3.42 -0.72 5.95
CA GLU A 187 -4.18 0.45 5.50
C GLU A 187 -5.69 0.17 5.57
N ARG A 188 -6.46 1.13 6.09
CA ARG A 188 -7.86 0.96 6.47
C ARG A 188 -8.77 0.45 5.36
N SER A 189 -8.64 1.00 4.15
CA SER A 189 -9.61 0.80 3.07
C SER A 189 -9.29 -0.45 2.25
N SER A 190 -8.06 -0.57 1.79
CA SER A 190 -7.54 -1.68 1.01
C SER A 190 -7.26 -2.92 1.85
N PHE A 191 -6.96 -2.72 3.14
CA PHE A 191 -6.45 -3.74 4.06
C PHE A 191 -5.17 -4.40 3.55
N LEU A 192 -4.37 -3.68 2.75
CA LEU A 192 -3.02 -4.08 2.41
C LEU A 192 -2.10 -3.92 3.62
N VAL A 193 -1.16 -4.83 3.77
CA VAL A 193 -0.08 -4.73 4.75
C VAL A 193 0.80 -3.55 4.37
N VAL A 194 0.94 -2.59 5.28
CA VAL A 194 1.82 -1.42 5.12
C VAL A 194 3.21 -1.76 5.62
N SER A 195 3.28 -2.39 6.79
CA SER A 195 4.52 -2.84 7.42
C SER A 195 4.17 -3.86 8.50
N HIS A 196 5.16 -4.62 8.95
CA HIS A 196 5.00 -5.64 9.96
C HIS A 196 6.28 -5.78 10.80
N TRP A 197 6.12 -6.39 11.97
CA TRP A 197 7.21 -6.84 12.81
C TRP A 197 6.91 -8.26 13.29
N CYS A 198 7.93 -9.10 13.42
CA CYS A 198 7.84 -10.45 13.93
C CYS A 198 8.92 -10.70 14.97
N SER A 199 8.53 -11.37 16.05
CA SER A 199 9.46 -11.99 16.99
C SER A 199 10.19 -13.18 16.35
N SER A 200 11.13 -13.78 17.07
CA SER A 200 11.75 -15.05 16.68
C SER A 200 10.71 -16.17 16.49
N ILE A 201 9.67 -16.20 17.33
CA ILE A 201 8.58 -17.18 17.26
C ILE A 201 7.72 -16.92 16.01
N GLY A 202 7.27 -15.69 15.78
CA GLY A 202 6.49 -15.33 14.60
C GLY A 202 7.24 -15.59 13.29
N SER A 203 8.56 -15.37 13.29
CA SER A 203 9.43 -15.65 12.14
C SER A 203 9.57 -17.15 11.83
N SER A 204 9.31 -18.03 12.80
CA SER A 204 9.35 -19.49 12.62
C SER A 204 8.09 -20.05 11.94
N ASN A 205 7.07 -19.21 11.70
CA ASN A 205 5.83 -19.64 11.07
C ASN A 205 6.10 -20.07 9.61
N PRO A 206 5.79 -21.33 9.23
CA PRO A 206 6.04 -21.83 7.88
C PRO A 206 5.13 -21.20 6.82
N THR A 207 4.05 -20.52 7.24
CA THR A 207 3.07 -19.90 6.34
C THR A 207 3.54 -18.49 5.98
N THR A 208 4.31 -18.38 4.91
CA THR A 208 4.93 -17.11 4.49
C THR A 208 3.96 -16.11 3.86
N ASP A 209 2.78 -16.55 3.41
CA ASP A 209 1.74 -15.73 2.76
C ASP A 209 0.58 -15.36 3.71
N ARG A 210 0.77 -15.56 5.02
CA ARG A 210 -0.30 -15.43 6.02
C ARG A 210 -0.82 -14.00 6.17
N PHE A 211 0.02 -13.00 5.95
CA PHE A 211 -0.38 -11.60 6.10
C PHE A 211 -1.37 -11.19 5.02
N GLU A 212 -1.11 -11.60 3.79
CA GLU A 212 -1.96 -11.30 2.64
C GLU A 212 -3.20 -12.19 2.63
N ARG A 213 -3.09 -13.40 3.17
CA ARG A 213 -4.24 -14.24 3.47
C ARG A 213 -5.15 -13.56 4.50
N LEU A 214 -4.59 -12.97 5.56
CA LEU A 214 -5.35 -12.20 6.54
C LEU A 214 -6.02 -10.98 5.87
N SER A 215 -5.31 -10.27 4.99
CA SER A 215 -5.90 -9.18 4.18
C SER A 215 -7.13 -9.62 3.40
N ASN A 216 -7.04 -10.76 2.72
CA ASN A 216 -8.14 -11.33 1.95
C ASN A 216 -9.31 -11.73 2.87
N ILE A 217 -9.04 -12.40 3.99
CA ILE A 217 -10.06 -12.81 4.97
C ILE A 217 -10.81 -11.58 5.51
N ILE A 218 -10.10 -10.57 5.99
CA ILE A 218 -10.72 -9.38 6.56
C ILE A 218 -11.48 -8.58 5.49
N LYS A 219 -10.99 -8.50 4.25
CA LYS A 219 -11.73 -7.85 3.16
C LYS A 219 -13.05 -8.56 2.86
N ASN A 220 -13.05 -9.88 2.82
CA ASN A 220 -14.28 -10.66 2.65
C ASN A 220 -15.23 -10.49 3.84
N PHE A 221 -14.71 -10.45 5.07
CA PHE A 221 -15.48 -10.14 6.27
C PHE A 221 -16.13 -8.75 6.17
N LYS A 222 -15.36 -7.69 5.88
CA LYS A 222 -15.86 -6.31 5.71
C LYS A 222 -16.97 -6.22 4.66
N GLN A 223 -16.82 -6.93 3.54
CA GLN A 223 -17.84 -6.95 2.49
C GLN A 223 -19.12 -7.66 2.95
N SER A 224 -18.98 -8.75 3.71
CA SER A 224 -20.12 -9.49 4.26
C SER A 224 -20.88 -8.62 5.28
N THR A 225 -20.15 -7.95 6.18
CA THR A 225 -20.72 -7.01 7.15
C THR A 225 -21.41 -5.83 6.47
N SER A 226 -20.80 -5.24 5.44
CA SER A 226 -21.40 -4.12 4.68
C SER A 226 -22.72 -4.52 4.02
N ARG A 227 -22.78 -5.72 3.44
CA ARG A 227 -24.02 -6.26 2.83
C ARG A 227 -25.11 -6.50 3.88
N TYR A 228 -24.75 -7.08 5.01
CA TYR A 228 -25.72 -7.45 6.05
C TYR A 228 -26.24 -6.22 6.82
N THR A 229 -25.37 -5.24 7.09
CA THR A 229 -25.72 -4.02 7.83
C THR A 229 -26.28 -2.91 6.93
N GLY A 230 -26.19 -3.05 5.60
CA GLY A 230 -26.55 -2.00 4.66
C GLY A 230 -25.62 -0.78 4.70
N THR A 231 -24.51 -0.85 5.44
CA THR A 231 -23.56 0.26 5.51
C THR A 231 -22.73 0.35 4.23
N PRO A 232 -22.30 1.57 3.83
CA PRO A 232 -21.42 1.73 2.67
C PRO A 232 -20.17 0.86 2.77
N LYS A 233 -19.70 0.31 1.64
CA LYS A 233 -18.48 -0.52 1.60
C LYS A 233 -17.22 0.19 2.11
N SER A 234 -17.21 1.53 2.06
CA SER A 234 -16.13 2.39 2.57
C SER A 234 -16.25 2.72 4.06
N ALA A 235 -17.39 2.41 4.68
CA ALA A 235 -17.64 2.63 6.08
C ALA A 235 -16.79 1.67 6.93
N GLU A 236 -16.57 2.07 8.16
CA GLU A 236 -15.92 1.26 9.17
C GLU A 236 -16.84 0.10 9.57
N GLN A 237 -16.42 -1.12 9.27
CA GLN A 237 -17.25 -2.31 9.46
C GLN A 237 -17.05 -2.94 10.84
N PHE A 238 -15.91 -2.67 11.49
CA PHE A 238 -15.60 -3.11 12.85
C PHE A 238 -14.56 -2.17 13.46
N VAL A 239 -14.64 -1.97 14.78
CA VAL A 239 -13.65 -1.22 15.56
C VAL A 239 -12.58 -2.16 16.11
N LEU A 240 -13.01 -3.30 16.63
CA LEU A 240 -12.19 -4.31 17.27
C LEU A 240 -12.71 -5.70 16.86
N LEU A 241 -11.79 -6.58 16.50
CA LEU A 241 -12.03 -8.00 16.30
C LEU A 241 -11.08 -8.76 17.22
N GLU A 242 -11.62 -9.60 18.10
CA GLU A 242 -10.85 -10.38 19.06
C GLU A 242 -10.95 -11.87 18.73
N LEU A 243 -9.84 -12.58 18.90
CA LEU A 243 -9.75 -14.02 18.74
C LEU A 243 -8.89 -14.58 19.87
N LYS A 244 -9.51 -15.30 20.80
CA LYS A 244 -8.83 -15.91 21.96
C LYS A 244 -8.90 -17.42 21.84
N LEU A 245 -7.78 -18.05 21.52
CA LEU A 245 -7.67 -19.50 21.32
C LEU A 245 -6.69 -20.10 22.32
N SER A 246 -6.72 -21.41 22.49
CA SER A 246 -5.83 -22.12 23.41
C SER A 246 -4.34 -22.05 23.03
N ARG A 247 -4.03 -21.77 21.76
CA ARG A 247 -2.66 -21.71 21.24
C ARG A 247 -2.13 -20.30 21.01
N PHE A 248 -3.01 -19.34 20.78
CA PHE A 248 -2.64 -17.94 20.55
C PHE A 248 -3.87 -17.05 20.77
N CYS A 249 -3.62 -15.78 21.02
CA CYS A 249 -4.63 -14.75 20.95
C CYS A 249 -4.29 -13.76 19.83
N MET A 250 -5.30 -13.13 19.24
CA MET A 250 -5.13 -12.10 18.24
C MET A 250 -6.19 -11.03 18.40
N PHE A 251 -5.80 -9.77 18.23
CA PHE A 251 -6.76 -8.70 18.01
C PHE A 251 -6.45 -7.93 16.73
N VAL A 252 -7.49 -7.41 16.10
CA VAL A 252 -7.42 -6.44 15.00
C VAL A 252 -8.21 -5.22 15.42
N VAL A 253 -7.53 -4.10 15.61
CA VAL A 253 -8.12 -2.88 16.15
C VAL A 253 -7.91 -1.71 15.21
N LYS A 254 -8.91 -0.83 15.11
CA LYS A 254 -8.73 0.45 14.44
C LYS A 254 -7.65 1.24 15.15
N PHE A 255 -6.57 1.51 14.42
CA PHE A 255 -5.38 2.09 15.01
C PHE A 255 -5.23 3.57 14.70
N SER A 256 -5.60 4.02 13.51
CA SER A 256 -5.66 5.45 13.21
C SER A 256 -6.88 5.77 12.32
N THR A 257 -6.95 6.99 11.79
CA THR A 257 -7.89 7.34 10.73
C THR A 257 -7.69 6.50 9.46
N ASN A 258 -6.46 6.08 9.18
CA ASN A 258 -6.06 5.41 7.95
C ASN A 258 -5.47 4.01 8.15
N THR A 259 -5.34 3.54 9.39
CA THR A 259 -4.73 2.23 9.66
C THR A 259 -5.50 1.36 10.64
N TYR A 260 -5.33 0.04 10.51
CA TYR A 260 -5.64 -0.98 11.51
C TYR A 260 -4.34 -1.62 11.99
N LEU A 261 -4.32 -2.04 13.25
CA LEU A 261 -3.25 -2.83 13.83
C LEU A 261 -3.79 -4.24 14.10
N ALA A 262 -3.09 -5.26 13.61
CA ALA A 262 -3.29 -6.62 14.09
C ALA A 262 -2.11 -7.05 14.94
N VAL A 263 -2.39 -7.72 16.05
CA VAL A 263 -1.37 -8.23 16.96
C VAL A 263 -1.68 -9.68 17.24
N VAL A 264 -0.66 -10.54 17.13
CA VAL A 264 -0.70 -11.95 17.51
C VAL A 264 0.13 -12.11 18.78
N LEU A 265 -0.43 -12.80 19.77
CA LEU A 265 0.13 -12.97 21.11
C LEU A 265 0.07 -14.44 21.52
N PRO A 266 0.93 -14.87 22.45
CA PRO A 266 0.73 -16.12 23.16
C PRO A 266 -0.61 -16.12 23.91
N PRO A 267 -1.18 -17.29 24.24
CA PRO A 267 -2.47 -17.37 24.92
C PRO A 267 -2.39 -16.74 26.32
N GLY A 268 -3.50 -16.15 26.77
CA GLY A 268 -3.62 -15.54 28.10
C GLY A 268 -4.48 -14.28 28.09
N GLU A 269 -5.51 -14.25 28.94
CA GLU A 269 -6.46 -13.14 29.03
C GLU A 269 -5.80 -11.85 29.53
N GLU A 270 -4.99 -11.94 30.58
CA GLU A 270 -4.28 -10.79 31.16
C GLU A 270 -3.31 -10.16 30.17
N ARG A 271 -2.48 -10.99 29.51
CA ARG A 271 -1.55 -10.55 28.47
C ARG A 271 -2.30 -9.88 27.32
N PHE A 272 -3.40 -10.49 26.86
CA PHE A 272 -4.21 -9.93 25.78
C PHE A 272 -4.73 -8.53 26.12
N ASN A 273 -5.35 -8.38 27.29
CA ASN A 273 -5.94 -7.11 27.71
C ASN A 273 -4.87 -6.03 27.93
N ALA A 274 -3.73 -6.38 28.55
CA ALA A 274 -2.60 -5.46 28.71
C ALA A 274 -2.01 -5.03 27.36
N ALA A 275 -1.82 -5.97 26.42
CA ALA A 275 -1.29 -5.68 25.09
C ALA A 275 -2.23 -4.77 24.28
N LEU A 276 -3.54 -5.00 24.36
CA LEU A 276 -4.54 -4.18 23.68
C LEU A 276 -4.53 -2.73 24.21
N GLU A 277 -4.54 -2.55 25.53
CA GLU A 277 -4.47 -1.23 26.16
C GLU A 277 -3.16 -0.49 25.80
N ASN A 278 -2.03 -1.19 25.88
CA ASN A 278 -0.73 -0.62 25.51
C ASN A 278 -0.66 -0.22 24.03
N ALA A 279 -1.22 -1.04 23.14
CA ALA A 279 -1.34 -0.69 21.73
C ALA A 279 -2.20 0.57 21.54
N MET A 280 -3.34 0.66 22.22
CA MET A 280 -4.22 1.83 22.15
C MET A 280 -3.57 3.11 22.67
N GLN A 281 -2.64 3.02 23.63
CA GLN A 281 -1.84 4.16 24.07
C GLN A 281 -0.79 4.57 23.04
N ALA A 282 -0.10 3.59 22.44
CA ALA A 282 0.93 3.82 21.42
C ALA A 282 0.41 4.45 20.13
N ARG A 283 -0.90 4.32 19.85
CA ARG A 283 -1.61 4.91 18.70
C ARG A 283 -1.20 6.35 18.37
N LYS A 284 -1.02 7.21 19.37
CA LYS A 284 -0.70 8.63 19.19
C LYS A 284 0.61 8.85 18.42
N GLU A 285 1.58 7.94 18.60
CA GLU A 285 2.87 8.01 17.91
C GLU A 285 2.75 7.69 16.43
N PHE A 286 1.82 6.80 16.06
CA PHE A 286 1.58 6.38 14.67
C PHE A 286 0.69 7.36 13.89
N GLU A 287 -0.26 8.04 14.55
CA GLU A 287 -1.09 9.07 13.90
C GLU A 287 -0.25 10.21 13.29
N SER A 288 0.90 10.50 13.91
CA SER A 288 1.86 11.50 13.40
C SER A 288 2.56 11.07 12.11
N LEU A 289 2.70 9.76 11.89
CA LEU A 289 3.37 9.15 10.74
C LEU A 289 2.42 8.96 9.55
N ASP A 290 1.12 8.81 9.83
CA ASP A 290 0.05 8.68 8.84
C ASP A 290 -0.33 10.01 8.15
N SER A 291 0.23 11.12 8.63
CA SER A 291 -0.02 12.46 8.10
C SER A 291 1.23 13.02 7.41
N PRO A 292 1.11 13.87 6.37
CA PRO A 292 2.27 14.63 5.89
C PRO A 292 2.91 15.38 7.07
N ALA A 293 4.25 15.38 7.14
CA ALA A 293 5.02 16.00 8.21
C ALA A 293 4.42 17.37 8.56
N ARG A 294 4.03 17.55 9.83
CA ARG A 294 3.43 18.81 10.30
C ARG A 294 4.40 19.96 9.99
N ARG A 295 3.88 21.05 9.41
CA ARG A 295 4.59 22.34 9.41
C ARG A 295 4.84 22.72 10.86
N GLY A 296 6.10 22.97 11.21
CA GLY A 296 6.48 23.39 12.55
C GLY A 296 5.79 24.72 12.93
N PRO A 297 5.53 24.97 14.22
CA PRO A 297 4.95 26.23 14.65
C PRO A 297 5.98 27.35 14.52
N ASP A 298 5.69 28.36 13.69
CA ASP A 298 6.42 29.63 13.67
C ASP A 298 6.37 30.25 15.07
N ARG A 299 7.48 30.19 15.80
CA ARG A 299 7.69 31.03 16.99
C ARG A 299 8.10 32.42 16.53
N GLY A 300 7.13 33.21 16.10
CA GLY A 300 7.27 34.66 16.03
C GLY A 300 7.31 35.23 17.45
N VAL A 301 8.48 35.27 18.06
CA VAL A 301 8.72 36.12 19.24
C VAL A 301 9.12 37.49 18.70
N SER A 302 8.15 38.39 18.60
CA SER A 302 8.41 39.82 18.46
C SER A 302 8.96 40.33 19.80
N GLY A 303 10.27 40.57 19.88
CA GLY A 303 10.86 41.37 20.95
C GLY A 303 10.47 42.85 20.79
N PRO A 304 10.35 43.63 21.89
CA PRO A 304 10.01 45.04 21.80
C PRO A 304 11.20 45.84 21.27
N SER A 305 10.89 46.78 20.40
CA SER A 305 11.80 47.71 19.73
C SER A 305 12.30 48.83 20.65
N GLU A 306 13.62 49.05 20.64
CA GLU A 306 14.25 50.38 20.64
C GLU A 306 14.96 50.59 19.30
#